data_AF-A0A8J5JIS0-F1
#
_entry.id   AF-A0A8J5JIS0-F1
#
_cell.length_a   1.000
_cell.length_b   1.000
_cell.length_c   1.000
_cell.angle_alpha   90.00
_cell.angle_beta   90.00
_cell.angle_gamma   90.00
#
_symmetry.space_group_name_H-M   'P 1'
#
loop_
_entity.id
_entity.type
_entity.pdbx_description
1 polymer ?
#
loop_
_entity_poly.entity_id
_entity_poly.type
_entity_poly.pdbx_seq_one_letter_code
_entity_poly.pdbx_strand_id
1 'polypeptide(L)'
;MRTLPCGRAQETPECDCGAFITEAHDEIEVFAMDAFEVENCEDETDCHDKCRTEWNTQTSEGDLNFELPDGKTVGQTMCDDLAEDLRLFVG
;
A
#
# COMPACT_ATOMS: atom_id res chain seq x y z
N MET A 1 2.47 -6.29 -3.39
CA MET A 1 1.63 -5.17 -3.84
C MET A 1 0.31 -5.72 -4.33
N ARG A 2 -0.79 -5.23 -3.79
CA ARG A 2 -2.14 -5.54 -4.24
C ARG A 2 -2.94 -4.25 -4.41
N THR A 3 -3.90 -4.31 -5.30
CA THR A 3 -4.95 -3.30 -5.49
C THR A 3 -6.12 -3.66 -4.56
N LEU A 4 -6.62 -2.69 -3.80
CA LEU A 4 -7.88 -2.85 -3.06
C LEU A 4 -9.08 -2.63 -4.00
N PRO A 5 -10.27 -3.18 -3.68
CA PRO A 5 -11.45 -3.01 -4.50
C PRO A 5 -11.84 -1.53 -4.56
N CYS A 6 -11.80 -0.98 -5.77
CA CYS A 6 -12.17 0.39 -6.09
C CYS A 6 -13.54 0.76 -5.47
N GLY A 7 -13.54 1.76 -4.60
CA GLY A 7 -14.69 2.18 -3.80
C GLY A 7 -15.79 2.76 -4.67
N ARG A 8 -16.81 1.97 -5.05
CA ARG A 8 -17.95 2.41 -5.88
C ARG A 8 -18.88 3.44 -5.21
N ALA A 9 -18.54 3.95 -4.02
CA ALA A 9 -19.39 4.82 -3.22
C ALA A 9 -19.07 6.32 -3.39
N GLN A 10 -17.96 6.69 -4.02
CA GLN A 10 -17.57 8.09 -4.26
C GLN A 10 -17.74 8.45 -5.74
N GLU A 11 -17.95 9.73 -6.02
CA GLU A 11 -18.28 10.26 -7.36
C GLU A 11 -17.13 10.08 -8.38
N THR A 12 -15.95 9.64 -7.94
CA THR A 12 -14.80 9.23 -8.75
C THR A 12 -14.31 7.84 -8.30
N PRO A 13 -13.99 6.91 -9.23
CA PRO A 13 -13.43 5.63 -8.87
C PRO A 13 -11.96 5.78 -8.44
N GLU A 14 -11.61 5.22 -7.29
CA GLU A 14 -10.28 5.31 -6.68
C GLU A 14 -9.61 3.93 -6.63
N CYS A 15 -8.29 3.90 -6.81
CA CYS A 15 -7.46 2.71 -6.67
C CYS A 15 -6.53 2.91 -5.47
N ASP A 16 -6.67 2.06 -4.45
CA ASP A 16 -5.78 2.04 -3.30
C ASP A 16 -4.74 0.92 -3.45
N CYS A 17 -3.51 1.23 -3.06
CA CYS A 17 -2.38 0.33 -3.19
C CYS A 17 -1.70 0.14 -1.83
N GLY A 18 -1.28 -1.09 -1.56
CA GLY A 18 -0.54 -1.40 -0.34
C GLY A 18 0.50 -2.50 -0.54
N ALA A 19 1.46 -2.57 0.39
CA ALA A 19 2.24 -3.78 0.62
C ALA A 19 1.60 -4.56 1.78
N PHE A 20 1.49 -5.87 1.58
CA PHE A 20 0.82 -6.77 2.51
C PHE A 20 1.73 -7.95 2.83
N ILE A 21 1.69 -8.42 4.07
CA ILE A 21 2.23 -9.73 4.45
C ILE A 21 1.07 -10.72 4.59
N THR A 22 1.24 -11.93 4.08
CA THR A 22 0.24 -13.00 4.20
C THR A 22 0.59 -13.87 5.40
N GLU A 23 -0.30 -13.91 6.38
CA GLU A 23 -0.26 -14.82 7.52
C GLU A 23 -1.19 -16.02 7.29
N ALA A 24 -1.19 -16.99 8.21
CA ALA A 24 -1.91 -18.25 8.03
C ALA A 24 -3.42 -18.11 7.75
N HIS A 25 -4.05 -17.02 8.18
CA HIS A 25 -5.49 -16.80 8.05
C HIS A 25 -5.86 -15.37 7.60
N ASP A 26 -4.89 -14.47 7.43
CA ASP A 26 -5.16 -13.05 7.18
C ASP A 26 -4.06 -12.40 6.34
N GLU A 27 -4.36 -11.22 5.80
CA GLU A 27 -3.38 -10.35 5.14
C GLU A 27 -3.27 -9.05 5.96
N ILE A 28 -2.05 -8.70 6.37
CA ILE A 28 -1.79 -7.48 7.13
C ILE A 28 -1.15 -6.46 6.20
N GLU A 29 -1.75 -5.28 6.10
CA GLU A 29 -1.14 -4.15 5.40
C GLU A 29 0.04 -3.63 6.23
N VAL A 30 1.21 -3.61 5.62
CA VAL A 30 2.46 -3.16 6.25
C VAL A 30 3.03 -1.92 5.60
N PHE A 31 2.39 -1.40 4.55
CA PHE A 31 2.78 -0.16 3.91
C PHE A 31 1.60 0.35 3.07
N ALA A 32 0.94 1.39 3.55
CA ALA A 32 -0.10 2.07 2.77
C ALA A 32 0.54 3.03 1.77
N MET A 33 0.06 3.05 0.53
CA MET A 33 0.41 4.07 -0.47
C MET A 33 -0.77 4.99 -0.71
N ASP A 34 -0.48 6.15 -1.31
CA ASP A 34 -1.51 7.12 -1.66
C ASP A 34 -2.50 6.54 -2.65
N ALA A 35 -3.79 6.79 -2.40
CA ALA A 35 -4.87 6.49 -3.31
C ALA A 35 -4.77 7.38 -4.55
N PHE A 36 -5.21 6.87 -5.71
CA PHE A 36 -5.30 7.66 -6.92
C PHE A 36 -6.59 7.42 -7.69
N GLU A 37 -7.07 8.49 -8.32
CA GLU A 37 -8.25 8.42 -9.17
C GLU A 37 -7.95 7.63 -10.46
N VAL A 38 -8.91 6.79 -10.82
CA VAL A 38 -8.94 6.05 -12.08
C VAL A 38 -10.21 6.40 -12.85
N GLU A 39 -10.21 6.22 -14.16
CA GLU A 39 -11.39 6.54 -14.97
C GLU A 39 -12.51 5.50 -14.76
N ASN A 40 -12.15 4.25 -14.50
CA ASN A 40 -13.10 3.18 -14.22
C ASN A 40 -12.44 2.10 -13.35
N CYS A 41 -13.23 1.46 -12.48
CA CYS A 41 -12.78 0.34 -11.64
C CYS A 41 -12.60 -0.98 -12.41
N GLU A 42 -12.91 -1.02 -13.71
CA GLU A 42 -12.87 -2.25 -14.53
C GLU A 42 -11.50 -2.42 -15.20
N ASP A 43 -10.72 -1.34 -15.29
CA ASP A 43 -9.34 -1.33 -15.77
C ASP A 43 -8.37 -1.65 -14.63
N GLU A 44 -8.39 -2.91 -14.20
CA GLU A 44 -7.43 -3.43 -13.22
C GLU A 44 -5.98 -3.26 -13.68
N THR A 45 -5.73 -3.16 -14.99
CA THR A 45 -4.37 -2.99 -15.54
C THR A 45 -3.84 -1.59 -15.26
N ASP A 46 -4.63 -0.54 -15.51
CA ASP A 46 -4.24 0.83 -15.19
C ASP A 46 -3.99 1.01 -13.68
N CYS A 47 -4.89 0.48 -12.85
CA CYS A 47 -4.75 0.51 -11.40
C CYS A 47 -3.47 -0.21 -10.94
N HIS A 48 -3.18 -1.40 -11.47
CA HIS A 48 -1.96 -2.14 -11.15
C HIS A 48 -0.68 -1.41 -11.61
N ASP A 49 -0.67 -0.82 -12.80
CA ASP A 49 0.51 -0.13 -13.34
C ASP A 49 0.80 1.18 -12.61
N LYS A 50 -0.25 1.91 -12.21
CA LYS A 50 -0.12 3.07 -11.32
C LYS A 50 0.40 2.68 -9.94
N CYS A 51 -0.14 1.61 -9.33
CA CYS A 51 0.39 1.10 -8.07
C CYS A 51 1.88 0.77 -8.20
N ARG A 52 2.28 0.04 -9.26
CA ARG A 52 3.69 -0.32 -9.48
C ARG A 52 4.58 0.92 -9.60
N THR A 53 4.12 1.93 -10.32
CA THR A 53 4.84 3.20 -10.48
C THR A 53 5.00 3.92 -9.14
N GLU A 54 3.95 3.94 -8.34
CA GLU A 54 3.95 4.57 -7.02
C GLU A 54 4.89 3.85 -6.05
N TRP A 55 4.82 2.52 -6.00
CA TRP A 55 5.75 1.70 -5.22
C TRP A 55 7.20 2.02 -5.58
N ASN A 56 7.52 2.01 -6.87
CA ASN A 56 8.88 2.27 -7.32
C ASN A 56 9.34 3.68 -6.93
N THR A 57 8.45 4.67 -6.99
CA THR A 57 8.72 6.05 -6.61
C THR A 57 8.97 6.20 -5.10
N GLN A 58 8.09 5.64 -4.27
CA GLN A 58 8.18 5.81 -2.82
C GLN A 58 9.27 4.96 -2.19
N THR A 59 9.54 3.78 -2.74
CA THR A 59 10.38 2.78 -2.09
C THR A 59 11.70 2.51 -2.82
N SER A 60 12.00 3.26 -3.89
CA SER A 60 13.16 2.99 -4.76
C SER A 60 13.17 1.53 -5.24
N GLU A 61 12.09 1.14 -5.91
CA GLU A 61 11.88 -0.23 -6.42
C GLU A 61 11.81 -1.32 -5.31
N GLY A 62 11.39 -0.94 -4.11
CA GLY A 62 11.25 -1.84 -2.95
C GLY A 62 12.53 -2.02 -2.14
N ASP A 63 13.48 -1.09 -2.21
CA ASP A 63 14.64 -1.10 -1.34
C ASP A 63 14.25 -0.74 0.09
N LEU A 64 14.23 -1.75 0.97
CA LEU A 64 13.90 -1.59 2.38
C LEU A 64 14.86 -0.67 3.14
N ASN A 65 16.04 -0.38 2.58
CA ASN A 65 17.02 0.53 3.16
C ASN A 65 16.95 1.94 2.57
N PHE A 66 16.08 2.18 1.60
CA PHE A 66 15.86 3.51 1.05
C PHE A 66 15.33 4.44 2.13
N GLU A 67 15.98 5.58 2.31
CA GLU A 67 15.62 6.59 3.32
C GLU A 67 14.51 7.49 2.77
N LEU A 68 13.40 7.52 3.50
CA LEU A 68 12.24 8.36 3.25
C LEU A 68 12.50 9.80 3.73
N PRO A 69 11.68 10.79 3.30
CA PRO A 69 11.88 12.19 3.67
C PRO A 69 11.84 12.50 5.18
N ASP A 70 11.25 11.61 5.97
CA ASP A 70 11.18 11.71 7.43
C ASP A 70 12.42 11.13 8.14
N GLY A 71 13.38 10.59 7.38
CA GLY A 71 14.64 10.02 7.88
C GLY A 71 14.54 8.55 8.32
N LYS A 72 13.41 7.88 8.12
CA LYS A 72 13.27 6.43 8.31
C LYS A 72 13.56 5.68 7.03
N THR A 73 13.97 4.42 7.12
CA THR A 73 13.98 3.56 5.94
C THR A 73 12.59 3.01 5.63
N VAL A 74 12.34 2.65 4.37
CA VAL A 74 11.11 1.94 3.96
C VAL A 74 10.81 0.76 4.88
N GLY A 75 11.83 -0.06 5.19
CA GLY A 75 11.68 -1.21 6.07
C GLY A 75 11.36 -0.84 7.53
N GLN A 76 11.87 0.28 8.03
CA GLN A 76 11.51 0.78 9.37
C GLN A 76 10.05 1.22 9.43
N THR A 77 9.59 1.97 8.42
CA THR A 77 8.17 2.35 8.31
C THR A 77 7.28 1.11 8.27
N MET A 78 7.64 0.10 7.48
CA MET A 78 6.88 -1.15 7.43
C MET A 78 6.80 -1.89 8.76
N CYS A 79 7.89 -1.88 9.52
CA CYS A 79 7.91 -2.49 10.85
C CYS A 79 7.07 -1.71 11.86
N ASP A 80 7.06 -0.38 11.75
CA ASP A 80 6.24 0.47 12.61
C ASP A 80 4.75 0.24 12.32
N ASP A 81 4.33 0.24 11.05
CA ASP A 81 2.94 -0.02 10.65
C ASP A 81 2.46 -1.40 11.12
N LEU A 82 3.27 -2.44 10.90
CA LEU A 82 2.97 -3.79 11.39
C LEU A 82 2.87 -3.84 12.93
N ALA A 83 3.72 -3.10 13.65
CA ALA A 83 3.68 -3.06 15.10
C ALA A 83 2.44 -2.34 15.63
N GLU A 84 1.94 -1.33 14.92
CA GLU A 84 0.67 -0.69 15.26
C GLU A 84 -0.52 -1.62 15.03
N ASP A 85 -0.54 -2.33 13.90
CA ASP A 85 -1.61 -3.27 13.59
C ASP A 85 -1.66 -4.42 14.61
N LEU A 86 -0.50 -5.02 14.94
CA LEU A 86 -0.40 -6.04 16.00
C LEU A 86 -0.82 -5.54 17.39
N ARG A 87 -0.62 -4.26 17.70
CA ARG A 87 -1.09 -3.68 18.97
C ARG A 87 -2.62 -3.61 19.04
N LEU A 88 -3.31 -3.43 17.92
CA LEU A 88 -4.77 -3.43 17.89
C LEU A 88 -5.36 -4.82 18.19
N PHE A 89 -4.62 -5.90 17.92
CA PHE A 89 -5.06 -7.28 18.20
C PHE A 89 -4.68 -7.81 19.59
N VAL A 90 -3.63 -7.26 20.21
CA VAL A 90 -3.12 -7.72 21.52
C VAL A 90 -3.52 -6.77 22.67
N GLY A 91 -4.29 -5.72 22.37
CA GLY A 91 -4.78 -4.70 23.32
C GLY A 91 -6.06 -5.07 24.05
#